data_AF-A0A6S7KUX0-F1
#
_entry.id   AF-A0A6S7KUX0-F1
#
_cell.length_a   1.000
_cell.length_b   1.000
_cell.length_c   1.000
_cell.angle_alpha   90.00
_cell.angle_beta   90.00
_cell.angle_gamma   90.00
#
_symmetry.space_group_name_H-M   'P 1'
#
loop_
_entity.id
_entity.type
_entity.pdbx_description
1 polymer ?
#
loop_
_entity_poly.entity_id
_entity_poly.type
_entity_poly.pdbx_seq_one_letter_code
_entity_poly.pdbx_strand_id
1 'polypeptide(L)'
;TFKDHPLTRTHKWHNQGINTTVGTNSSNPKQSDPRYEPNTSLLTTILLFGTVLLTVRLRKFRHSHFFGRKGRRTVSDFGMAISIFAMTLLDFSIKDVYTQKMPELSSLQPTVPEKRGWFVGPAGIHAGWMFAAVIPAVFVSILLFMETELTGIVLNKKENNLRKGAG
;
A
#
# COMPACT_ATOMS: atom_id res chain seq x y z
N THR A 1 18.27 33.08 -18.68
CA THR A 1 17.25 32.56 -19.61
C THR A 1 17.56 31.10 -19.91
N PHE A 2 17.05 30.20 -19.07
CA PHE A 2 17.35 28.77 -19.14
C PHE A 2 16.34 28.09 -20.06
N LYS A 3 16.86 27.36 -21.05
CA LYS A 3 16.16 26.77 -22.19
C LYS A 3 15.20 25.67 -21.75
N ASP A 4 14.02 25.66 -22.35
CA ASP A 4 12.99 24.64 -22.16
C ASP A 4 13.53 23.23 -22.45
N HIS A 5 13.32 22.32 -21.48
CA HIS A 5 13.73 20.93 -21.56
C HIS A 5 12.72 20.11 -22.39
N PRO A 6 13.17 19.24 -23.33
CA PRO A 6 12.32 18.58 -24.32
C PRO A 6 11.44 17.40 -23.81
N LEU A 7 11.22 17.25 -22.50
CA LEU A 7 10.47 16.11 -21.93
C LEU A 7 8.99 16.39 -21.62
N THR A 8 8.45 17.55 -21.98
CA THR A 8 7.02 17.88 -21.79
C THR A 8 6.13 17.51 -22.98
N ARG A 9 6.69 16.84 -24.01
CA ARG A 9 5.89 16.41 -25.17
C ARG A 9 5.24 15.06 -24.92
N THR A 10 3.91 15.12 -24.90
CA THR A 10 2.94 14.10 -25.33
C THR A 10 2.52 13.02 -24.34
N HIS A 11 1.34 13.23 -23.75
CA HIS A 11 0.24 12.27 -23.81
C HIS A 11 -1.08 13.03 -24.03
N LYS A 12 -1.27 13.59 -25.23
CA LYS A 12 -2.61 13.98 -25.69
C LYS A 12 -3.31 12.71 -26.16
N TRP A 13 -4.24 12.20 -25.36
CA TRP A 13 -5.17 11.18 -25.84
C TRP A 13 -6.13 11.81 -26.84
N HIS A 14 -6.21 11.17 -28.00
CA HIS A 14 -7.02 11.53 -29.15
C HIS A 14 -8.45 11.04 -28.94
N ASN A 15 -9.39 11.94 -28.58
CA ASN A 15 -10.82 11.65 -28.60
C ASN A 15 -11.38 12.05 -29.97
N GLN A 16 -11.42 11.09 -30.90
CA GLN A 16 -12.25 11.19 -32.08
C GLN A 16 -13.63 10.60 -31.78
N GLY A 17 -14.65 11.44 -31.84
CA GLY A 17 -16.06 11.06 -31.95
C GLY A 17 -16.89 11.28 -30.68
N ILE A 18 -17.74 12.32 -30.70
CA ILE A 18 -19.20 12.28 -30.45
C ILE A 18 -19.68 13.73 -30.31
N ASN A 19 -20.45 14.20 -31.30
CA ASN A 19 -21.27 15.40 -31.17
C ASN A 19 -22.49 15.03 -30.30
N THR A 20 -22.60 15.59 -29.09
CA THR A 20 -23.87 15.58 -28.35
C THR A 20 -23.95 16.84 -27.49
N THR A 21 -24.80 17.76 -27.92
CA THR A 21 -25.44 18.76 -27.06
C THR A 21 -26.21 18.03 -25.97
N VAL A 22 -25.91 18.30 -24.70
CA VAL A 22 -26.84 18.33 -23.54
C VAL A 22 -25.99 18.68 -22.32
N GLY A 23 -26.37 19.75 -21.63
CA GLY A 23 -25.72 20.17 -20.40
C GLY A 23 -26.14 19.28 -19.22
N THR A 24 -25.19 18.93 -18.37
CA THR A 24 -25.41 18.59 -16.97
C THR A 24 -24.12 18.76 -16.20
N ASN A 25 -24.22 19.50 -15.09
CA ASN A 25 -23.18 19.69 -14.09
C ASN A 25 -22.62 18.33 -13.64
N SER A 26 -21.33 18.10 -13.87
CA SER A 26 -20.61 16.97 -13.29
C SER A 26 -19.36 17.50 -12.60
N SER A 27 -19.45 17.62 -11.27
CA SER A 27 -18.32 17.80 -10.37
C SER A 27 -17.47 16.53 -10.41
N ASN A 28 -16.67 16.39 -11.47
CA ASN A 28 -15.71 15.32 -11.60
C ASN A 28 -14.59 15.56 -10.57
N PRO A 29 -14.31 14.63 -9.63
CA PRO A 29 -13.20 14.81 -8.71
C PRO A 29 -11.93 14.89 -9.53
N LYS A 30 -11.15 15.95 -9.32
CA LYS A 30 -9.87 16.20 -10.00
C LYS A 30 -8.98 14.98 -9.82
N GLN A 31 -8.90 14.15 -10.84
CA GLN A 31 -7.85 13.15 -10.99
C GLN A 31 -6.54 13.93 -11.06
N SER A 32 -5.81 13.96 -9.94
CA SER A 32 -4.52 14.64 -9.87
C SER A 32 -3.55 13.89 -10.76
N ASP A 33 -3.27 14.43 -11.93
CA ASP A 33 -2.14 14.02 -12.75
C ASP A 33 -0.91 13.88 -11.83
N PRO A 34 -0.12 12.80 -11.94
CA PRO A 34 1.10 12.65 -11.17
C PRO A 34 2.06 13.77 -11.59
N ARG A 35 2.05 14.87 -10.83
CA ARG A 35 3.03 15.94 -10.96
C ARG A 35 4.35 15.34 -10.54
N TYR A 36 5.22 15.13 -11.52
CA TYR A 36 6.56 14.62 -11.30
C TYR A 36 7.38 15.72 -10.62
N GLU A 37 7.29 15.81 -9.30
CA GLU A 37 8.09 16.73 -8.52
C GLU A 37 9.49 16.14 -8.30
N PRO A 38 10.56 16.86 -8.68
CA PRO A 38 11.92 16.32 -8.68
C PRO A 38 12.47 15.94 -7.29
N ASN A 39 11.81 16.39 -6.20
CA ASN A 39 12.29 16.21 -4.83
C ASN A 39 11.55 15.11 -4.04
N THR A 40 10.47 14.55 -4.59
CA THR A 40 9.65 13.53 -3.92
C THR A 40 10.41 12.22 -3.71
N SER A 41 11.23 11.81 -4.67
CA SER A 41 12.01 10.57 -4.58
C SER A 41 13.04 10.62 -3.44
N LEU A 42 13.72 11.76 -3.27
CA LEU A 42 14.70 11.95 -2.21
C LEU A 42 14.02 11.98 -0.83
N LEU A 43 12.94 12.75 -0.67
CA LEU A 43 12.23 12.85 0.61
C LEU A 43 11.67 11.49 1.04
N THR A 44 11.00 10.76 0.15
CA THR A 44 10.43 9.43 0.45
C THR A 44 11.52 8.41 0.80
N THR A 45 12.68 8.47 0.14
CA THR A 45 13.83 7.63 0.47
C THR A 45 14.38 7.95 1.86
N ILE A 46 14.50 9.24 2.20
CA ILE A 46 14.93 9.67 3.55
C ILE A 46 13.91 9.28 4.61
N LEU A 47 12.61 9.42 4.35
CA LEU A 47 11.55 9.01 5.27
C LEU A 47 11.52 7.49 5.48
N LEU A 48 11.68 6.71 4.40
CA LEU A 48 11.77 5.25 4.47
C LEU A 48 12.98 4.82 5.30
N PHE A 49 14.17 5.31 4.91
CA PHE A 49 15.40 4.96 5.59
C PHE A 49 15.41 5.46 7.04
N GLY A 50 14.91 6.67 7.29
CA GLY A 50 14.75 7.27 8.61
C GLY A 50 13.84 6.44 9.52
N THR A 51 12.67 6.00 9.02
CA THR A 51 11.75 5.15 9.77
C THR A 51 12.38 3.80 10.11
N VAL A 52 13.07 3.18 9.16
CA VAL A 52 13.76 1.89 9.37
C VAL A 52 14.91 2.05 10.37
N LEU A 53 15.77 3.06 10.20
CA LEU A 53 16.88 3.33 11.10
C LEU A 53 16.39 3.62 12.52
N LEU A 54 15.38 4.47 12.67
CA LEU A 54 14.82 4.81 13.98
C LEU A 54 14.24 3.57 14.65
N THR A 55 13.51 2.74 13.91
CA THR A 55 12.97 1.46 14.41
C THR A 55 14.09 0.53 14.88
N VAL A 56 15.17 0.38 14.09
CA VAL A 56 16.31 -0.47 14.46
C VAL A 56 17.08 0.10 15.66
N ARG A 57 17.22 1.42 15.77
CA ARG A 57 17.87 2.08 16.91
C ARG A 57 17.04 1.92 18.19
N LEU A 58 15.73 2.13 18.13
CA LEU A 58 14.81 1.89 19.25
C LEU A 58 14.78 0.40 19.66
N ARG A 59 14.88 -0.51 18.68
CA ARG A 59 15.00 -1.95 18.96
C ARG A 59 16.31 -2.32 19.65
N LYS A 60 17.43 -1.67 19.29
CA LYS A 60 18.74 -1.85 19.96
C LYS A 60 18.80 -1.15 21.32
N PHE A 61 18.04 -0.06 21.52
CA PHE A 61 17.99 0.70 22.76
C PHE A 61 17.54 -0.14 23.97
N ARG A 62 16.84 -1.26 23.76
CA ARG A 62 16.47 -2.23 24.81
C ARG A 62 17.66 -2.78 25.62
N HIS A 63 18.87 -2.77 25.04
CA HIS A 63 20.11 -3.22 25.68
C HIS A 63 20.93 -2.07 26.28
N SER A 64 20.55 -0.82 26.05
CA SER A 64 21.23 0.35 26.60
C SER A 64 20.99 0.46 28.11
N HIS A 65 22.00 0.95 28.84
CA HIS A 65 21.98 1.14 30.29
C HIS A 65 21.15 2.36 30.74
N PHE A 66 20.62 3.15 29.80
CA PHE A 66 20.08 4.48 30.07
C PHE A 66 18.69 4.51 30.77
N PHE A 67 17.92 3.42 30.74
CA PHE A 67 16.57 3.36 31.33
C PHE A 67 16.37 2.10 32.20
N GLY A 68 15.55 2.24 33.26
CA GLY A 68 15.17 1.14 34.14
C GLY A 68 14.52 -0.04 33.43
N ARG A 69 14.50 -1.21 34.08
CA ARG A 69 14.13 -2.51 33.48
C ARG A 69 12.75 -2.55 32.81
N LYS A 70 11.78 -1.76 33.32
CA LYS A 70 10.43 -1.62 32.75
C LYS A 70 10.42 -0.66 31.55
N GLY A 71 10.98 0.54 31.70
CA GLY A 71 10.97 1.57 30.65
C GLY A 71 11.60 1.11 29.33
N ARG A 72 12.75 0.42 29.39
CA ARG A 72 13.43 -0.10 28.19
C ARG A 72 12.66 -1.21 27.45
N ARG A 73 11.77 -1.95 28.13
CA ARG A 73 10.91 -2.96 27.49
C ARG A 73 9.78 -2.27 26.73
N THR A 74 9.09 -1.36 27.41
CA THR A 74 7.99 -0.58 26.83
C THR A 74 8.42 0.22 25.60
N VAL A 75 9.56 0.92 25.65
CA VAL A 75 10.08 1.69 24.50
C VAL A 75 10.45 0.78 23.32
N SER A 76 10.95 -0.43 23.58
CA SER A 76 11.28 -1.38 22.51
C SER A 76 10.05 -2.01 21.88
N ASP A 77 8.99 -2.25 22.64
CA ASP A 77 7.76 -2.87 22.15
C ASP A 77 6.94 -1.87 21.31
N PHE A 78 6.97 -0.58 21.66
CA PHE A 78 6.36 0.50 20.89
C PHE A 78 7.27 1.12 19.83
N GLY A 79 8.51 0.64 19.67
CA GLY A 79 9.53 1.29 18.83
C GLY A 79 9.10 1.50 17.37
N MET A 80 8.35 0.55 16.80
CA MET A 80 7.78 0.69 15.45
C MET A 80 6.77 1.85 15.39
N ALA A 81 5.81 1.90 16.31
CA ALA A 81 4.78 2.95 16.36
C ALA A 81 5.39 4.34 16.63
N ILE A 82 6.34 4.44 17.57
CA ILE A 82 7.05 5.69 17.87
C ILE A 82 7.83 6.19 16.65
N SER A 83 8.46 5.29 15.89
CA SER A 83 9.21 5.66 14.69
C SER A 83 8.32 6.19 13.59
N ILE A 84 7.18 5.52 13.36
CA ILE A 84 6.16 5.97 12.40
C ILE A 84 5.70 7.37 12.81
N PHE A 85 5.29 7.56 14.07
CA PHE A 85 4.81 8.85 14.56
C PHE A 85 5.85 9.97 14.39
N ALA A 86 7.10 9.72 14.79
CA ALA A 86 8.19 10.69 14.67
C ALA A 86 8.47 11.07 13.20
N MET A 87 8.54 10.09 12.29
CA MET A 87 8.78 10.35 10.87
C MET A 87 7.59 11.00 10.18
N THR A 88 6.35 10.67 10.59
CA THR A 88 5.15 11.38 10.12
C THR A 88 5.09 12.84 10.59
N LEU A 89 5.59 13.14 11.79
CA LEU A 89 5.71 14.54 12.26
C LEU A 89 6.78 15.31 11.48
N LEU A 90 7.87 14.65 11.10
CA LEU A 90 8.90 15.23 10.25
C LEU A 90 8.37 15.51 8.83
N ASP A 91 7.64 14.56 8.24
CA ASP A 91 6.94 14.74 6.96
C ASP A 91 5.93 15.91 7.04
N PHE A 92 5.18 16.01 8.14
CA PHE A 92 4.26 17.14 8.37
C PHE A 92 4.96 18.49 8.52
N SER A 93 6.17 18.50 9.08
CA SER A 93 6.96 19.73 9.28
C SER A 93 7.60 20.22 7.98
N ILE A 94 7.92 19.32 7.06
CA ILE A 94 8.49 19.61 5.74
C ILE A 94 7.34 19.72 4.73
N LYS A 95 6.64 20.85 4.72
CA LYS A 95 5.45 21.09 3.88
C LYS A 95 5.73 21.27 2.37
N ASP A 96 6.98 21.15 1.95
CA ASP A 96 7.44 21.56 0.61
C ASP A 96 7.44 20.46 -0.46
N VAL A 97 6.93 19.25 -0.16
CA VAL A 97 6.99 18.12 -1.11
C VAL A 97 5.70 17.31 -1.10
N TYR A 98 5.23 16.94 -2.28
CA TYR A 98 4.09 16.03 -2.44
C TYR A 98 4.43 14.62 -1.90
N THR A 99 3.90 14.27 -0.74
CA THR A 99 3.85 12.88 -0.26
C THR A 99 2.56 12.22 -0.78
N GLN A 100 2.70 11.10 -1.47
CA GLN A 100 1.57 10.31 -1.97
C GLN A 100 0.85 9.65 -0.78
N LYS A 101 -0.08 10.39 -0.18
CA LYS A 101 -0.98 9.87 0.84
C LYS A 101 -1.91 8.83 0.23
N MET A 102 -2.16 7.74 0.96
CA MET A 102 -3.04 6.68 0.47
C MET A 102 -4.41 7.26 0.10
N PRO A 103 -4.97 6.88 -1.06
CA PRO A 103 -6.31 7.29 -1.44
C PRO A 103 -7.28 6.82 -0.35
N GLU A 104 -7.91 7.77 0.30
CA GLU A 104 -8.96 7.47 1.27
C GLU A 104 -10.12 6.84 0.52
N LEU A 105 -10.47 5.61 0.90
CA LEU A 105 -11.71 4.99 0.43
C LEU A 105 -12.87 5.71 1.12
N SER A 106 -13.32 6.84 0.56
CA SER A 106 -14.43 7.65 1.11
C SER A 106 -15.77 6.90 1.07
N SER A 107 -15.85 5.79 0.32
CA SER A 107 -16.98 4.89 0.29
C SER A 107 -16.52 3.51 -0.18
N LEU A 108 -16.98 2.44 0.49
CA LEU A 108 -16.80 1.08 0.02
C LEU A 108 -17.61 0.91 -1.27
N GLN A 109 -16.93 0.95 -2.42
CA GLN A 109 -17.54 0.75 -3.72
C GLN A 109 -16.89 -0.45 -4.42
N PRO A 110 -17.63 -1.22 -5.23
CA PRO A 110 -17.05 -2.22 -6.11
C PRO A 110 -16.00 -1.58 -7.02
N THR A 111 -15.00 -2.36 -7.43
CA THR A 111 -13.92 -1.89 -8.33
C THR A 111 -14.44 -1.26 -9.63
N VAL A 112 -15.64 -1.67 -10.08
CA VAL A 112 -16.37 -1.05 -11.20
C VAL A 112 -17.85 -0.92 -10.83
N PRO A 113 -18.26 0.19 -10.19
CA PRO A 113 -19.63 0.34 -9.69
C PRO A 113 -20.67 0.41 -10.83
N GLU A 114 -20.25 0.87 -12.02
CA GLU A 114 -21.13 1.01 -13.19
C GLU A 114 -21.49 -0.31 -13.87
N LYS A 115 -20.67 -1.36 -13.68
CA LYS A 115 -20.83 -2.64 -14.40
C LYS A 115 -21.06 -3.84 -13.49
N ARG A 116 -20.79 -3.73 -12.19
CA ARG A 116 -20.79 -4.89 -11.27
C ARG A 116 -21.32 -4.51 -9.89
N GLY A 117 -22.39 -5.19 -9.49
CA GLY A 117 -22.84 -5.17 -8.10
C GLY A 117 -21.92 -5.98 -7.17
N TRP A 118 -22.19 -5.92 -5.88
CA TRP A 118 -21.44 -6.68 -4.86
C TRP A 118 -21.56 -8.20 -5.03
N PHE A 119 -22.71 -8.67 -5.50
CA PHE A 119 -22.96 -10.07 -5.78
C PHE A 119 -22.85 -10.37 -7.27
N VAL A 120 -22.12 -11.43 -7.59
CA VAL A 120 -21.84 -11.83 -8.97
C VAL A 120 -22.41 -13.22 -9.15
N GLY A 121 -23.58 -13.28 -9.78
CA GLY A 121 -24.23 -14.55 -10.05
C GLY A 121 -23.49 -15.35 -11.12
N PRO A 122 -23.47 -16.69 -11.04
CA PRO A 122 -22.94 -17.54 -12.11
C PRO A 122 -23.82 -17.55 -13.37
N ALA A 123 -25.04 -17.01 -13.29
CA ALA A 123 -25.99 -16.97 -14.40
C ALA A 123 -25.53 -15.99 -15.49
N GLY A 124 -25.10 -16.51 -16.64
CA GLY A 124 -24.69 -15.71 -17.81
C GLY A 124 -23.27 -15.97 -18.32
N ILE A 125 -22.50 -16.84 -17.65
CA ILE A 125 -21.14 -17.20 -18.09
C ILE A 125 -21.19 -18.44 -18.98
N HIS A 126 -20.51 -18.41 -20.13
CA HIS A 126 -20.41 -19.57 -21.02
C HIS A 126 -19.66 -20.72 -20.32
N ALA A 127 -20.19 -21.95 -20.42
CA ALA A 127 -19.69 -23.11 -19.69
C ALA A 127 -18.18 -23.36 -19.88
N GLY A 128 -17.63 -23.10 -21.07
CA GLY A 128 -16.20 -23.22 -21.33
C GLY A 128 -15.32 -22.34 -20.42
N TRP A 129 -15.73 -21.10 -20.11
CA TRP A 129 -15.00 -20.21 -19.21
C TRP A 129 -15.06 -20.67 -17.76
N MET A 130 -16.13 -21.36 -17.37
CA MET A 130 -16.27 -21.94 -16.04
C MET A 130 -15.25 -23.07 -15.82
N PHE A 131 -15.07 -23.94 -16.82
CA PHE A 131 -14.05 -25.00 -16.77
C PHE A 131 -12.62 -24.43 -16.88
N ALA A 132 -12.42 -23.38 -17.68
CA ALA A 132 -11.12 -22.73 -17.80
C ALA A 132 -10.65 -22.11 -16.46
N ALA A 133 -11.57 -21.69 -15.58
CA ALA A 133 -11.25 -21.14 -14.27
C ALA A 133 -10.68 -22.18 -13.27
N VAL A 134 -10.80 -23.48 -13.54
CA VAL A 134 -10.23 -24.54 -12.70
C VAL A 134 -8.70 -24.46 -12.67
N ILE A 135 -8.07 -24.16 -13.81
CA ILE A 135 -6.62 -24.07 -13.92
C ILE A 135 -6.04 -22.99 -12.98
N PRO A 136 -6.42 -21.70 -13.08
CA PRO A 136 -5.92 -20.68 -12.16
C PRO A 136 -6.33 -20.94 -10.70
N ALA A 137 -7.49 -21.57 -10.45
CA ALA A 137 -7.89 -21.94 -9.09
C ALA A 137 -6.94 -22.99 -8.46
N VAL A 138 -6.51 -24.00 -9.21
CA VAL A 138 -5.52 -24.98 -8.75
C VAL A 138 -4.17 -24.29 -8.46
N PHE A 139 -3.72 -23.39 -9.33
CA PHE A 139 -2.50 -22.62 -9.07
C PHE A 139 -2.60 -21.78 -7.79
N VAL A 140 -3.70 -21.04 -7.59
CA VAL A 140 -3.92 -20.26 -6.35
C VAL A 140 -4.00 -21.16 -5.13
N SER A 141 -4.68 -22.31 -5.23
CA SER A 141 -4.77 -23.28 -4.12
C SER A 141 -3.38 -23.79 -3.71
N ILE A 142 -2.51 -24.10 -4.68
CA ILE A 142 -1.15 -24.56 -4.41
C ILE A 142 -0.32 -23.43 -3.78
N LEU A 143 -0.42 -22.20 -4.30
CA LEU A 143 0.27 -21.03 -3.73
C LEU A 143 -0.13 -20.81 -2.27
N LEU A 144 -1.43 -20.83 -1.99
CA LEU A 144 -1.96 -20.65 -0.64
C LEU A 144 -1.54 -21.79 0.29
N PHE A 145 -1.56 -23.03 -0.19
CA PHE A 145 -1.12 -24.19 0.59
C PHE A 145 0.37 -24.07 0.95
N MET A 146 1.24 -23.80 -0.03
CA MET A 146 2.67 -23.63 0.21
C MET A 146 2.97 -22.46 1.17
N GLU A 147 2.25 -21.34 1.04
CA GLU A 147 2.41 -20.17 1.91
C GLU A 147 1.96 -20.46 3.35
N THR A 148 0.80 -21.08 3.52
CA THR A 148 0.25 -21.41 4.84
C THR A 148 1.06 -22.50 5.54
N GLU A 149 1.54 -23.51 4.83
CA GLU A 149 2.42 -24.56 5.38
C GLU A 149 3.77 -23.99 5.80
N LEU A 150 4.43 -23.21 4.94
CA LEU A 150 5.73 -22.62 5.27
C LEU A 150 5.60 -21.68 6.47
N THR A 151 4.58 -20.82 6.47
CA THR A 151 4.32 -19.91 7.59
C THR A 151 4.01 -20.69 8.86
N GLY A 152 3.21 -21.76 8.77
CA GLY A 152 2.91 -22.65 9.89
C GLY A 152 4.16 -23.31 10.49
N ILE A 153 5.07 -23.81 9.65
CA ILE A 153 6.33 -24.41 10.08
C ILE A 153 7.23 -23.38 10.77
N VAL A 154 7.37 -22.19 10.19
CA VAL A 154 8.19 -21.11 10.77
C VAL A 154 7.65 -20.67 12.13
N LEU A 155 6.33 -20.55 12.26
CA LEU A 155 5.68 -20.18 13.52
C LEU A 155 5.78 -21.31 14.56
N ASN A 156 5.55 -22.56 14.17
CA ASN A 156 5.59 -23.73 15.05
C ASN A 156 7.01 -24.25 15.34
N LYS A 157 8.05 -23.48 15.01
CA LYS A 157 9.42 -23.83 15.36
C LYS A 157 9.55 -23.98 16.88
N LYS A 158 10.11 -25.10 17.34
CA LYS A 158 10.29 -25.42 18.76
C LYS A 158 10.96 -24.30 19.58
N GLU A 159 11.83 -23.52 18.93
CA GLU A 159 12.53 -22.36 19.51
C GLU A 159 11.61 -21.21 19.94
N ASN A 160 10.39 -21.12 19.39
CA ASN A 160 9.43 -20.06 19.73
C ASN A 160 8.70 -20.31 21.06
N ASN A 161 8.94 -21.46 21.72
CA ASN A 161 8.37 -21.81 23.04
C ASN A 161 6.84 -21.64 23.13
N LEU A 162 6.13 -22.03 22.06
CA LEU A 162 4.68 -21.97 22.02
C LEU A 162 4.08 -22.94 23.05
N ARG A 163 3.14 -22.44 23.86
CA ARG A 163 2.53 -23.18 24.99
C ARG A 163 1.27 -23.97 24.61
N LYS A 164 0.84 -23.90 23.35
CA LYS A 164 -0.34 -24.59 22.80
C LYS A 164 0.08 -25.29 21.49
N GLY A 165 -0.55 -26.42 21.18
CA GLY A 165 -0.26 -27.21 19.98
C GLY A 165 -0.69 -26.52 18.68
N ALA A 166 -0.17 -27.01 17.56
CA ALA A 166 -0.56 -26.58 16.23
C ALA A 166 -1.92 -27.20 15.88
N GLY A 167 -2.89 -26.36 15.55
CA GLY A 167 -4.21 -26.72 15.04
C GLY A 167 -4.63 -25.70 13.99
#